data_AF-A0A259IN64-F1
#
_entry.id   AF-A0A259IN64-F1
#
_cell.length_a   1.000
_cell.length_b   1.000
_cell.length_c   1.000
_cell.angle_alpha   90.00
_cell.angle_beta   90.00
_cell.angle_gamma   90.00
#
_symmetry.space_group_name_H-M   'P 1'
#
loop_
_entity.id
_entity.type
_entity.pdbx_description
1 polymer ?
#
loop_
_entity_poly.entity_id
_entity_poly.type
_entity_poly.pdbx_seq_one_letter_code
_entity_poly.pdbx_strand_id
1 'polypeptide(L)'
;IEKIAQGRIERLSFADMGFTATAPAGQPDLAAKGSLKRFVATGIDTAPILAATRAPGKAGLQPVYGEVVASGYSVVHGDGSQMEVGEASAKGLAIDPSLGVLGRFEELATLGQKQQPLGDADSTRLMETASDLVKAIGFTQFRLSDVIAMDSGTSLKMGSLTLSEMKQGRLERLALERISAATDGDKPVLIDSVALKGLSPLPLFAFSARAASEGSVPGLDGLLTLFRALDGVEMKGLTAPVADSDVPFRIQDFSLDWSQFIGLVPTRIAMKIDGMSGPISEADGVPLAYLAAAGLKQASIGLQLGITYDPAAQSLRLAPGAMRVEQAFAADLDLSLTELRSGAFEDPI
;
A
#
# COMPACT_ATOMS: atom_id res chain seq x y z
N ILE A 1 -29.75 10.82 -16.17
CA ILE A 1 -28.82 10.32 -17.21
C ILE A 1 -28.85 11.32 -18.34
N GLU A 2 -27.70 11.78 -18.81
CA GLU A 2 -27.62 12.83 -19.84
C GLU A 2 -26.82 12.34 -21.05
N LYS A 3 -27.32 12.72 -22.24
CA LYS A 3 -26.71 12.53 -23.57
C LYS A 3 -26.17 11.11 -23.81
N ILE A 4 -27.07 10.23 -24.24
CA ILE A 4 -26.77 8.86 -24.62
C ILE A 4 -26.63 8.77 -26.14
N ALA A 5 -25.47 8.37 -26.64
CA ALA A 5 -25.27 8.11 -28.06
C ALA A 5 -24.20 7.02 -28.25
N GLN A 6 -24.48 6.04 -29.11
CA GLN A 6 -23.50 5.01 -29.53
C GLN A 6 -22.84 4.25 -28.36
N GLY A 7 -23.59 3.95 -27.30
CA GLY A 7 -23.05 3.23 -26.13
C GLY A 7 -22.18 4.10 -25.20
N ARG A 8 -22.18 5.42 -25.41
CA ARG A 8 -21.55 6.41 -24.53
C ARG A 8 -22.60 7.20 -23.77
N ILE A 9 -22.32 7.47 -22.51
CA ILE A 9 -23.15 8.30 -21.63
C ILE A 9 -22.24 9.41 -21.09
N GLU A 10 -22.61 10.67 -21.36
CA GLU A 10 -21.81 11.81 -20.90
C GLU A 10 -21.80 11.88 -19.37
N ARG A 11 -22.97 11.70 -18.75
CA ARG A 11 -23.14 11.84 -17.30
C ARG A 11 -24.26 10.96 -16.73
N LEU A 12 -23.95 10.31 -15.61
CA LEU A 12 -24.88 9.64 -14.70
C LEU A 12 -24.71 10.25 -13.31
N SER A 13 -25.81 10.59 -12.63
CA SER A 13 -25.72 11.13 -11.27
C SER A 13 -26.98 10.88 -10.45
N PHE A 14 -26.82 10.79 -9.13
CA PHE A 14 -27.91 10.82 -8.15
C PHE A 14 -27.51 11.63 -6.92
N ALA A 15 -28.50 12.24 -6.27
CA ALA A 15 -28.26 13.17 -5.16
C ALA A 15 -27.96 12.46 -3.84
N ASP A 16 -28.83 11.55 -3.41
CA ASP A 16 -28.71 10.85 -2.14
C ASP A 16 -29.23 9.42 -2.29
N MET A 17 -28.55 8.47 -1.65
CA MET A 17 -28.95 7.07 -1.56
C MET A 17 -28.73 6.58 -0.14
N GLY A 18 -29.78 6.08 0.51
CA GLY A 18 -29.68 5.36 1.78
C GLY A 18 -29.71 3.85 1.56
N PHE A 19 -29.02 3.11 2.41
CA PHE A 19 -29.08 1.65 2.41
C PHE A 19 -29.21 1.09 3.82
N THR A 20 -29.75 -0.13 3.91
CA THR A 20 -29.81 -0.91 5.14
C THR A 20 -29.50 -2.35 4.79
N ALA A 21 -28.51 -2.92 5.47
CA ALA A 21 -28.16 -4.32 5.40
C ALA A 21 -28.71 -5.04 6.64
N THR A 22 -29.48 -6.10 6.43
CA THR A 22 -29.99 -6.95 7.50
C THR A 22 -28.98 -8.03 7.85
N ALA A 23 -28.70 -8.19 9.15
CA ALA A 23 -27.84 -9.25 9.65
C ALA A 23 -28.44 -10.65 9.40
N PRO A 24 -27.61 -11.67 9.08
CA PRO A 24 -27.98 -13.07 9.20
C PRO A 24 -28.37 -13.45 10.64
N ALA A 25 -29.20 -14.48 10.80
CA ALA A 25 -29.58 -14.97 12.12
C ALA A 25 -28.34 -15.37 12.95
N GLY A 26 -28.22 -14.82 14.17
CA GLY A 26 -27.10 -15.08 15.07
C GLY A 26 -25.86 -14.19 14.87
N GLN A 27 -25.89 -13.23 13.94
CA GLN A 27 -24.76 -12.30 13.69
C GLN A 27 -25.25 -10.84 13.63
N PRO A 28 -25.88 -10.31 14.70
CA PRO A 28 -26.50 -8.98 14.70
C PRO A 28 -25.51 -7.84 14.40
N ASP A 29 -24.24 -8.04 14.72
CA ASP A 29 -23.15 -7.08 14.52
C ASP A 29 -22.92 -6.77 13.02
N LEU A 30 -23.29 -7.69 12.12
CA LEU A 30 -23.20 -7.50 10.67
C LEU A 30 -24.34 -6.65 10.09
N ALA A 31 -25.34 -6.26 10.88
CA ALA A 31 -26.33 -5.30 10.43
C ALA A 31 -25.64 -3.97 10.13
N ALA A 32 -26.10 -3.24 9.11
CA ALA A 32 -25.53 -1.94 8.81
C ALA A 32 -26.57 -0.98 8.25
N LYS A 33 -26.39 0.31 8.52
CA LYS A 33 -27.15 1.40 7.90
C LYS A 33 -26.18 2.42 7.37
N GLY A 34 -26.45 2.98 6.21
CA GLY A 34 -25.56 3.96 5.63
C GLY A 34 -26.19 4.85 4.59
N SER A 35 -25.39 5.81 4.14
CA SER A 35 -25.76 6.76 3.12
C SER A 35 -24.60 7.03 2.17
N LEU A 36 -24.94 7.42 0.95
CA LEU A 36 -24.03 7.90 -0.07
C LEU A 36 -24.65 9.15 -0.68
N LYS A 37 -23.89 10.24 -0.76
CA LYS A 37 -24.35 11.50 -1.35
C LYS A 37 -23.61 11.78 -2.67
N ARG A 38 -24.23 12.62 -3.49
CA ARG A 38 -23.67 13.23 -4.70
C ARG A 38 -22.83 12.27 -5.54
N PHE A 39 -23.43 11.20 -6.04
CA PHE A 39 -22.76 10.34 -7.00
C PHE A 39 -22.79 11.00 -8.38
N VAL A 40 -21.64 11.04 -9.05
CA VAL A 40 -21.50 11.50 -10.43
C VAL A 40 -20.49 10.59 -11.14
N ALA A 41 -20.89 10.01 -12.26
CA ALA A 41 -20.01 9.33 -13.20
C ALA A 41 -20.06 10.05 -14.55
N THR A 42 -18.89 10.25 -15.16
CA THR A 42 -18.74 10.94 -16.45
C THR A 42 -17.88 10.15 -17.43
N GLY A 43 -18.04 10.43 -18.71
CA GLY A 43 -17.24 9.79 -19.77
C GLY A 43 -17.42 8.28 -19.80
N ILE A 44 -18.66 7.83 -19.66
CA ILE A 44 -19.00 6.41 -19.59
C ILE A 44 -18.98 5.83 -21.01
N ASP A 45 -18.19 4.79 -21.24
CA ASP A 45 -18.17 4.01 -22.47
C ASP A 45 -18.50 2.55 -22.15
N THR A 46 -19.65 2.08 -22.64
CA THR A 46 -20.13 0.71 -22.40
C THR A 46 -19.58 -0.29 -23.40
N ALA A 47 -18.93 0.16 -24.49
CA ALA A 47 -18.46 -0.72 -25.55
C ALA A 47 -17.42 -1.75 -25.05
N PRO A 48 -16.46 -1.40 -24.18
CA PRO A 48 -15.53 -2.39 -23.62
C PRO A 48 -16.23 -3.42 -22.74
N ILE A 49 -17.23 -3.03 -21.94
CA ILE A 49 -18.01 -3.97 -21.11
C ILE A 49 -18.76 -4.95 -22.02
N LEU A 50 -19.42 -4.44 -23.08
CA LEU A 50 -20.10 -5.29 -24.05
C LEU A 50 -19.12 -6.22 -24.78
N ALA A 51 -17.94 -5.73 -25.14
CA ALA A 51 -16.88 -6.54 -25.74
C ALA A 51 -16.38 -7.64 -24.78
N ALA A 52 -16.31 -7.37 -23.47
CA ALA A 52 -15.95 -8.37 -22.48
C ALA A 52 -16.98 -9.53 -22.38
N THR A 53 -18.23 -9.31 -22.82
CA THR A 53 -19.24 -10.39 -22.94
C THR A 53 -19.14 -11.21 -24.22
N ARG A 54 -18.34 -10.78 -25.21
CA ARG A 54 -18.27 -11.38 -26.54
C ARG A 54 -16.82 -11.77 -26.83
N ALA A 55 -16.52 -13.06 -26.77
CA ALA A 55 -15.17 -13.55 -26.99
C ALA A 55 -14.78 -13.58 -28.49
N PRO A 56 -13.52 -13.25 -28.86
CA PRO A 56 -12.54 -12.50 -28.07
C PRO A 56 -12.75 -10.98 -28.22
N GLY A 57 -12.64 -10.25 -27.12
CA GLY A 57 -12.57 -8.78 -27.12
C GLY A 57 -11.25 -8.27 -27.70
N LYS A 58 -11.20 -6.98 -28.03
CA LYS A 58 -9.96 -6.32 -28.48
C LYS A 58 -8.96 -6.23 -27.32
N ALA A 59 -7.71 -6.64 -27.56
CA ALA A 59 -6.65 -6.55 -26.57
C ALA A 59 -6.26 -5.11 -26.22
N GLY A 60 -5.84 -4.91 -24.98
CA GLY A 60 -5.42 -3.63 -24.41
C GLY A 60 -6.51 -2.94 -23.60
N LEU A 61 -6.06 -2.15 -22.62
CA LEU A 61 -6.91 -1.34 -21.75
C LEU A 61 -7.73 -0.34 -22.57
N GLN A 62 -9.05 -0.41 -22.40
CA GLN A 62 -10.02 0.48 -23.03
C GLN A 62 -10.82 1.21 -21.94
N PRO A 63 -10.98 2.54 -22.05
CA PRO A 63 -11.63 3.34 -21.02
C PRO A 63 -13.11 2.96 -20.89
N VAL A 64 -13.58 2.87 -19.65
CA VAL A 64 -14.98 2.59 -19.26
C VAL A 64 -15.59 3.81 -18.56
N TYR A 65 -14.83 4.46 -17.69
CA TYR A 65 -15.25 5.72 -17.04
C TYR A 65 -14.13 6.74 -17.12
N GLY A 66 -14.49 7.99 -17.45
CA GLY A 66 -13.58 9.12 -17.36
C GLY A 66 -13.31 9.50 -15.90
N GLU A 67 -14.37 9.76 -15.15
CA GLU A 67 -14.31 10.07 -13.72
C GLU A 67 -15.58 9.61 -13.00
N VAL A 68 -15.41 9.04 -11.82
CA VAL A 68 -16.48 8.69 -10.88
C VAL A 68 -16.18 9.41 -9.57
N VAL A 69 -17.13 10.14 -9.02
CA VAL A 69 -17.04 10.83 -7.73
C VAL A 69 -18.28 10.53 -6.92
N ALA A 70 -18.10 10.26 -5.63
CA ALA A 70 -19.18 10.23 -4.65
C ALA A 70 -18.74 10.98 -3.40
N SER A 71 -19.63 11.76 -2.79
CA SER A 71 -19.33 12.55 -1.59
C SER A 71 -20.14 12.04 -0.40
N GLY A 72 -19.63 12.16 0.81
CA GLY A 72 -20.36 11.84 2.04
C GLY A 72 -20.88 10.41 2.04
N TYR A 73 -19.98 9.45 2.16
CA TYR A 73 -20.30 8.07 2.49
C TYR A 73 -20.26 7.90 4.01
N SER A 74 -21.29 7.27 4.59
CA SER A 74 -21.32 6.95 6.02
C SER A 74 -21.93 5.56 6.20
N VAL A 75 -21.37 4.75 7.10
CA VAL A 75 -21.94 3.48 7.52
C VAL A 75 -21.80 3.33 9.03
N VAL A 76 -22.86 2.82 9.66
CA VAL A 76 -22.90 2.44 11.07
C VAL A 76 -23.30 0.97 11.14
N HIS A 77 -22.49 0.18 11.82
CA HIS A 77 -22.68 -1.26 12.00
C HIS A 77 -23.48 -1.57 13.26
N GLY A 78 -23.96 -2.81 13.38
CA GLY A 78 -24.79 -3.27 14.49
C GLY A 78 -24.06 -3.25 15.83
N ASP A 79 -22.74 -3.40 15.80
CA ASP A 79 -21.83 -3.30 16.95
C ASP A 79 -21.54 -1.84 17.40
N GLY A 80 -22.04 -0.85 16.66
CA GLY A 80 -21.82 0.56 16.93
C GLY A 80 -20.57 1.15 16.28
N SER A 81 -19.77 0.33 15.58
CA SER A 81 -18.66 0.85 14.77
C SER A 81 -19.17 1.70 13.61
N GLN A 82 -18.40 2.72 13.26
CA GLN A 82 -18.78 3.71 12.26
C GLN A 82 -17.62 3.98 11.31
N MET A 83 -17.94 4.15 10.03
CA MET A 83 -17.00 4.63 9.03
C MET A 83 -17.64 5.77 8.23
N GLU A 84 -16.88 6.83 8.04
CA GLU A 84 -17.22 7.98 7.22
C GLU A 84 -16.11 8.25 6.20
N VAL A 85 -16.51 8.65 4.99
CA VAL A 85 -15.60 9.10 3.93
C VAL A 85 -16.19 10.36 3.33
N GLY A 86 -15.45 11.46 3.42
CA GLY A 86 -15.86 12.77 2.88
C GLY A 86 -16.03 12.74 1.36
N GLU A 87 -15.09 12.12 0.64
CA GLU A 87 -15.17 11.94 -0.81
C GLU A 87 -14.44 10.67 -1.26
N ALA A 88 -15.03 9.96 -2.21
CA ALA A 88 -14.39 8.88 -2.96
C ALA A 88 -14.40 9.25 -4.45
N SER A 89 -13.25 9.14 -5.12
CA SER A 89 -13.13 9.38 -6.55
C SER A 89 -12.25 8.35 -7.26
N ALA A 90 -12.55 8.14 -8.53
CA ALA A 90 -11.82 7.27 -9.43
C ALA A 90 -11.72 7.93 -10.81
N LYS A 91 -10.54 7.88 -11.43
CA LYS A 91 -10.27 8.50 -12.73
C LYS A 91 -9.69 7.48 -13.70
N GLY A 92 -10.09 7.64 -14.96
CA GLY A 92 -9.55 6.88 -16.09
C GLY A 92 -9.72 5.37 -15.95
N LEU A 93 -10.86 4.91 -15.39
CA LEU A 93 -11.13 3.48 -15.25
C LEU A 93 -11.15 2.83 -16.63
N ALA A 94 -10.38 1.76 -16.79
CA ALA A 94 -10.25 1.02 -18.04
C ALA A 94 -10.25 -0.48 -17.78
N ILE A 95 -10.69 -1.24 -18.78
CA ILE A 95 -10.64 -2.71 -18.76
C ILE A 95 -9.99 -3.25 -20.04
N ASP A 96 -9.33 -4.39 -19.95
CA ASP A 96 -8.92 -5.19 -21.11
C ASP A 96 -9.97 -6.29 -21.36
N PRO A 97 -10.87 -6.12 -22.34
CA PRO A 97 -11.93 -7.08 -22.60
C PRO A 97 -11.40 -8.40 -23.20
N SER A 98 -10.15 -8.45 -23.67
CA SER A 98 -9.56 -9.70 -24.18
C SER A 98 -9.22 -10.70 -23.08
N LEU A 99 -9.11 -10.24 -21.83
CA LEU A 99 -8.80 -11.07 -20.65
C LEU A 99 -10.05 -11.67 -19.98
N GLY A 100 -11.23 -11.55 -20.60
CA GLY A 100 -12.45 -12.20 -20.13
C GLY A 100 -12.89 -11.76 -18.71
N VAL A 101 -12.64 -10.49 -18.37
CA VAL A 101 -12.74 -9.93 -17.00
C VAL A 101 -14.01 -10.34 -16.24
N LEU A 102 -15.17 -10.39 -16.91
CA LEU A 102 -16.45 -10.77 -16.29
C LEU A 102 -16.47 -12.25 -15.88
N GLY A 103 -16.06 -13.16 -16.75
CA GLY A 103 -15.97 -14.58 -16.44
C GLY A 103 -14.93 -14.86 -15.35
N ARG A 104 -13.85 -14.07 -15.30
CA ARG A 104 -12.83 -14.16 -14.24
C ARG A 104 -13.37 -13.76 -12.87
N PHE A 105 -14.24 -12.75 -12.78
CA PHE A 105 -14.89 -12.39 -11.51
C PHE A 105 -15.82 -13.52 -11.01
N GLU A 106 -16.59 -14.15 -11.90
CA GLU A 106 -17.44 -15.29 -11.56
C GLU A 106 -16.63 -16.51 -11.11
N GLU A 107 -15.51 -16.77 -11.79
CA GLU A 107 -14.56 -17.82 -11.46
C GLU A 107 -13.93 -17.61 -10.08
N LEU A 108 -13.48 -16.37 -9.80
CA LEU A 108 -12.95 -16.00 -8.48
C LEU A 108 -13.98 -16.21 -7.37
N ALA A 109 -15.23 -15.80 -7.59
CA ALA A 109 -16.32 -15.99 -6.63
C ALA A 109 -16.60 -17.49 -6.38
N THR A 110 -16.58 -18.31 -7.43
CA THR A 110 -16.80 -19.75 -7.34
C THR A 110 -15.66 -20.44 -6.57
N LEU A 111 -14.41 -20.05 -6.82
CA LEU A 111 -13.25 -20.58 -6.10
C LEU A 111 -13.26 -20.16 -4.63
N GLY A 112 -13.69 -18.93 -4.33
CA GLY A 112 -13.82 -18.42 -2.95
C GLY A 112 -14.85 -19.15 -2.09
N GLN A 113 -15.81 -19.85 -2.69
CA GLN A 113 -16.83 -20.64 -1.98
C GLN A 113 -16.36 -22.06 -1.62
N LYS A 114 -15.24 -22.51 -2.18
CA LYS A 114 -14.71 -23.85 -1.89
C LYS A 114 -14.10 -23.90 -0.48
N GLN A 115 -14.27 -25.04 0.18
CA GLN A 115 -13.69 -25.27 1.50
C GLN A 115 -12.17 -25.30 1.41
N GLN A 116 -11.52 -24.53 2.29
CA GLN A 116 -10.07 -24.47 2.37
C GLN A 116 -9.51 -25.68 3.13
N PRO A 117 -8.31 -26.18 2.79
CA PRO A 117 -7.42 -25.68 1.73
C PRO A 117 -7.88 -26.12 0.33
N LEU A 118 -7.66 -25.25 -0.67
CA LEU A 118 -7.85 -25.61 -2.07
C LEU A 118 -6.84 -26.69 -2.50
N GLY A 119 -7.27 -27.62 -3.36
CA GLY A 119 -6.35 -28.56 -4.03
C GLY A 119 -5.47 -27.84 -5.07
N ASP A 120 -4.34 -28.45 -5.45
CA ASP A 120 -3.31 -27.83 -6.30
C ASP A 120 -3.85 -27.22 -7.61
N ALA A 121 -4.79 -27.91 -8.26
CA ALA A 121 -5.42 -27.44 -9.49
C ALA A 121 -6.27 -26.18 -9.26
N ASP A 122 -7.03 -26.13 -8.17
CA ASP A 122 -7.85 -24.98 -7.82
C ASP A 122 -6.98 -23.78 -7.37
N SER A 123 -5.88 -24.04 -6.67
CA SER A 123 -4.90 -23.03 -6.29
C SER A 123 -4.22 -22.41 -7.51
N THR A 124 -3.80 -23.23 -8.48
CA THR A 124 -3.22 -22.76 -9.75
C THR A 124 -4.22 -21.89 -10.50
N ARG A 125 -5.46 -22.37 -10.62
CA ARG A 125 -6.55 -21.66 -11.29
C ARG A 125 -6.90 -20.33 -10.61
N LEU A 126 -6.85 -20.28 -9.28
CA LEU A 126 -7.02 -19.05 -8.51
C LEU A 126 -5.93 -18.02 -8.84
N MET A 127 -4.67 -18.45 -8.88
CA MET A 127 -3.54 -17.58 -9.21
C MET A 127 -3.62 -17.06 -10.65
N GLU A 128 -3.99 -17.90 -11.62
CA GLU A 128 -4.22 -17.48 -13.01
C GLU A 128 -5.35 -16.46 -13.12
N THR A 129 -6.48 -16.74 -12.46
CA THR A 129 -7.65 -15.84 -12.44
C THR A 129 -7.32 -14.49 -11.82
N ALA A 130 -6.60 -14.48 -10.69
CA ALA A 130 -6.14 -13.25 -10.05
C ALA A 130 -5.15 -12.47 -10.92
N SER A 131 -4.21 -13.17 -11.57
CA SER A 131 -3.24 -12.59 -12.52
C SER A 131 -3.93 -11.89 -13.68
N ASP A 132 -4.92 -12.54 -14.29
CA ASP A 132 -5.70 -11.97 -15.39
C ASP A 132 -6.49 -10.75 -14.93
N LEU A 133 -7.19 -10.80 -13.79
CA LEU A 133 -7.98 -9.68 -13.28
C LEU A 133 -7.12 -8.45 -12.96
N VAL A 134 -5.97 -8.66 -12.30
CA VAL A 134 -5.05 -7.59 -11.94
C VAL A 134 -4.47 -6.92 -13.18
N LYS A 135 -4.23 -7.67 -14.27
CA LYS A 135 -3.79 -7.12 -15.56
C LYS A 135 -4.92 -6.48 -16.36
N ALA A 136 -6.14 -6.97 -16.21
CA ALA A 136 -7.31 -6.54 -16.96
C ALA A 136 -7.84 -5.18 -16.52
N ILE A 137 -7.52 -4.72 -15.30
CA ILE A 137 -8.04 -3.46 -14.77
C ILE A 137 -6.96 -2.40 -14.81
N GLY A 138 -7.33 -1.20 -15.27
CA GLY A 138 -6.48 -0.02 -15.23
C GLY A 138 -7.21 1.20 -14.70
N PHE A 139 -6.46 2.13 -14.14
CA PHE A 139 -6.97 3.43 -13.69
C PHE A 139 -5.83 4.44 -13.60
N THR A 140 -6.14 5.73 -13.67
CA THR A 140 -5.13 6.78 -13.44
C THR A 140 -5.06 7.19 -11.99
N GLN A 141 -6.19 7.18 -11.28
CA GLN A 141 -6.25 7.52 -9.87
C GLN A 141 -7.45 6.87 -9.19
N PHE A 142 -7.26 6.36 -7.98
CA PHE A 142 -8.32 6.23 -6.97
C PHE A 142 -7.96 7.09 -5.78
N ARG A 143 -8.92 7.85 -5.23
CA ARG A 143 -8.70 8.67 -4.05
C ARG A 143 -9.88 8.58 -3.09
N LEU A 144 -9.59 8.35 -1.82
CA LEU A 144 -10.49 8.59 -0.70
C LEU A 144 -9.98 9.81 0.07
N SER A 145 -10.89 10.67 0.53
CA SER A 145 -10.57 11.87 1.30
C SER A 145 -11.41 11.91 2.57
N ASP A 146 -10.80 12.44 3.64
CA ASP A 146 -11.42 12.64 4.95
C ASP A 146 -12.11 11.37 5.46
N VAL A 147 -11.31 10.32 5.64
CA VAL A 147 -11.73 9.02 6.17
C VAL A 147 -11.69 9.07 7.69
N ILE A 148 -12.79 8.67 8.33
CA ILE A 148 -12.91 8.52 9.77
C ILE A 148 -13.47 7.14 10.03
N ALA A 149 -12.80 6.34 10.85
CA ALA A 149 -13.30 5.07 11.34
C ALA A 149 -13.26 5.08 12.86
N MET A 150 -14.34 4.64 13.50
CA MET A 150 -14.49 4.58 14.94
C MET A 150 -15.03 3.20 15.32
N ASP A 151 -14.44 2.61 16.35
CA ASP A 151 -14.88 1.36 16.97
C ASP A 151 -14.79 1.52 18.50
N SER A 152 -15.20 0.50 19.25
CA SER A 152 -15.18 0.45 20.72
C SER A 152 -13.79 0.81 21.28
N GLY A 153 -13.64 2.08 21.66
CA GLY A 153 -12.43 2.61 22.25
C GLY A 153 -11.27 2.87 21.29
N THR A 154 -11.48 2.84 19.97
CA THR A 154 -10.44 3.20 18.99
C THR A 154 -10.97 4.14 17.91
N SER A 155 -10.12 5.04 17.46
CA SER A 155 -10.42 5.93 16.33
C SER A 155 -9.24 6.01 15.38
N LEU A 156 -9.57 5.95 14.09
CA LEU A 156 -8.65 6.16 12.99
C LEU A 156 -9.17 7.32 12.15
N LYS A 157 -8.33 8.33 11.94
CA LYS A 157 -8.57 9.42 11.00
C LYS A 157 -7.48 9.38 9.95
N MET A 158 -7.87 9.59 8.70
CA MET A 158 -6.94 9.67 7.57
C MET A 158 -7.42 10.76 6.63
N GLY A 159 -6.53 11.69 6.31
CA GLY A 159 -6.85 12.80 5.42
C GLY A 159 -7.07 12.37 3.97
N SER A 160 -6.25 11.44 3.47
CA SER A 160 -6.44 10.86 2.15
C SER A 160 -5.77 9.50 1.99
N LEU A 161 -6.37 8.65 1.15
CA LEU A 161 -5.75 7.48 0.53
C LEU A 161 -5.75 7.71 -0.97
N THR A 162 -4.59 7.60 -1.63
CA THR A 162 -4.45 7.76 -3.07
C THR A 162 -3.74 6.56 -3.68
N LEU A 163 -4.35 5.94 -4.67
CA LEU A 163 -3.71 4.98 -5.57
C LEU A 163 -3.47 5.70 -6.91
N SER A 164 -2.22 5.80 -7.34
CA SER A 164 -1.82 6.45 -8.58
C SER A 164 -1.43 5.40 -9.61
N GLU A 165 -2.01 5.51 -10.80
CA GLU A 165 -1.78 4.69 -11.99
C GLU A 165 -1.70 3.17 -11.74
N MET A 166 -2.77 2.45 -12.05
CA MET A 166 -2.73 1.01 -12.25
C MET A 166 -2.70 0.70 -13.73
N LYS A 167 -1.68 -0.04 -14.14
CA LYS A 167 -1.53 -0.48 -15.53
C LYS A 167 -0.85 -1.84 -15.58
N GLN A 168 -1.46 -2.76 -16.33
CA GLN A 168 -0.90 -4.09 -16.58
C GLN A 168 -0.49 -4.83 -15.29
N GLY A 169 -1.29 -4.67 -14.23
CA GLY A 169 -1.07 -5.33 -12.95
C GLY A 169 -0.01 -4.72 -12.05
N ARG A 170 0.43 -3.49 -12.34
CA ARG A 170 1.33 -2.72 -11.47
C ARG A 170 0.69 -1.39 -11.12
N LEU A 171 0.71 -1.08 -9.83
CA LEU A 171 0.33 0.21 -9.27
C LEU A 171 1.59 1.06 -9.08
N GLU A 172 1.60 2.27 -9.63
CA GLU A 172 2.76 3.17 -9.54
C GLU A 172 3.00 3.62 -8.08
N ARG A 173 1.94 4.08 -7.41
CA ARG A 173 2.05 4.57 -6.03
C ARG A 173 0.78 4.36 -5.22
N LEU A 174 0.93 3.85 -3.99
CA LEU A 174 -0.09 3.94 -2.94
C LEU A 174 0.39 4.99 -1.94
N ALA A 175 -0.44 5.96 -1.58
CA ALA A 175 -0.11 7.00 -0.61
C ALA A 175 -1.25 7.19 0.40
N LEU A 176 -0.89 7.31 1.68
CA LEU A 176 -1.77 7.63 2.79
C LEU A 176 -1.27 8.94 3.40
N GLU A 177 -2.17 9.86 3.74
CA GLU A 177 -1.81 11.19 4.25
C GLU A 177 -2.64 11.55 5.49
N ARG A 178 -2.03 12.31 6.41
CA ARG A 178 -2.63 12.83 7.65
C ARG A 178 -3.31 11.73 8.46
N ILE A 179 -2.57 10.69 8.81
CA ILE A 179 -3.04 9.55 9.61
C ILE A 179 -2.98 9.94 11.09
N SER A 180 -4.05 9.66 11.82
CA SER A 180 -4.12 9.79 13.27
C SER A 180 -4.87 8.59 13.83
N ALA A 181 -4.20 7.77 14.63
CA ALA A 181 -4.80 6.63 15.32
C ALA A 181 -4.75 6.88 16.83
N ALA A 182 -5.87 6.66 17.52
CA ALA A 182 -5.96 6.83 18.97
C ALA A 182 -6.77 5.69 19.59
N THR A 183 -6.36 5.28 20.78
CA THR A 183 -7.13 4.42 21.69
C THR A 183 -7.63 5.28 22.84
N ASP A 184 -8.81 4.97 23.38
CA ASP A 184 -9.40 5.72 24.48
C ASP A 184 -8.44 5.82 25.67
N GLY A 185 -8.19 7.05 26.12
CA GLY A 185 -7.27 7.36 27.21
C GLY A 185 -5.82 7.59 26.79
N ASP A 186 -5.43 7.23 25.56
CA ASP A 186 -4.06 7.36 25.07
C ASP A 186 -3.84 8.59 24.18
N LYS A 187 -2.60 9.07 24.14
CA LYS A 187 -2.17 10.07 23.15
C LYS A 187 -2.18 9.44 21.75
N PRO A 188 -2.59 10.18 20.70
CA PRO A 188 -2.65 9.62 19.35
C PRO A 188 -1.26 9.36 18.76
N VAL A 189 -1.17 8.33 17.93
CA VAL A 189 -0.09 8.16 16.95
C VAL A 189 -0.44 8.95 15.71
N LEU A 190 0.48 9.79 15.24
CA LEU A 190 0.31 10.67 14.08
C LEU A 190 1.32 10.28 12.98
N ILE A 191 0.91 10.31 11.73
CA ILE A 191 1.78 10.15 10.57
C ILE A 191 1.34 11.13 9.47
N ASP A 192 2.24 12.00 9.01
CA ASP A 192 1.91 12.98 7.98
C ASP A 192 1.68 12.32 6.61
N SER A 193 2.55 11.37 6.24
CA SER A 193 2.33 10.57 5.03
C SER A 193 3.06 9.22 5.07
N VAL A 194 2.50 8.23 4.37
CA VAL A 194 3.14 6.95 4.06
C VAL A 194 2.92 6.68 2.58
N ALA A 195 3.93 6.20 1.86
CA ALA A 195 3.76 5.78 0.47
C ALA A 195 4.53 4.49 0.13
N LEU A 196 3.93 3.68 -0.73
CA LEU A 196 4.54 2.51 -1.36
C LEU A 196 4.68 2.78 -2.86
N LYS A 197 5.82 2.43 -3.44
CA LYS A 197 6.13 2.64 -4.86
C LYS A 197 6.15 1.33 -5.63
N GLY A 198 5.71 1.34 -6.88
CA GLY A 198 5.86 0.23 -7.81
C GLY A 198 5.21 -1.08 -7.36
N LEU A 199 4.05 -1.00 -6.71
CA LEU A 199 3.36 -2.14 -6.12
C LEU A 199 2.87 -3.12 -7.19
N SER A 200 3.25 -4.40 -7.06
CA SER A 200 2.77 -5.53 -7.82
C SER A 200 1.99 -6.47 -6.89
N PRO A 201 0.67 -6.62 -7.03
CA PRO A 201 -0.14 -7.44 -6.12
C PRO A 201 0.18 -8.93 -6.19
N LEU A 202 0.60 -9.46 -7.34
CA LEU A 202 0.76 -10.90 -7.54
C LEU A 202 1.87 -11.52 -6.67
N PRO A 203 3.09 -10.93 -6.59
CA PRO A 203 4.09 -11.38 -5.63
C PRO A 203 3.60 -11.33 -4.18
N LEU A 204 2.76 -10.35 -3.80
CA LEU A 204 2.19 -10.27 -2.46
C LEU A 204 1.19 -11.38 -2.18
N PHE A 205 0.36 -11.75 -3.14
CA PHE A 205 -0.57 -12.87 -3.00
C PHE A 205 0.19 -14.17 -2.80
N ALA A 206 1.19 -14.45 -3.64
CA ALA A 206 2.06 -15.62 -3.49
C ALA A 206 2.76 -15.64 -2.12
N PHE A 207 3.29 -14.50 -1.69
CA PHE A 207 3.91 -14.34 -0.38
C PHE A 207 2.92 -14.62 0.76
N SER A 208 1.72 -14.04 0.70
CA SER A 208 0.69 -14.20 1.75
C SER A 208 0.20 -15.65 1.88
N ALA A 209 0.00 -16.34 0.75
CA ALA A 209 -0.39 -17.74 0.73
C ALA A 209 0.68 -18.63 1.37
N ARG A 210 1.95 -18.35 1.09
CA ARG A 210 3.08 -19.05 1.70
C ARG A 210 3.18 -18.80 3.20
N ALA A 211 3.11 -17.54 3.63
CA ALA A 211 3.15 -17.16 5.04
C ALA A 211 2.02 -17.82 5.86
N ALA A 212 0.81 -17.89 5.29
CA ALA A 212 -0.32 -18.57 5.93
C ALA A 212 -0.10 -20.09 6.09
N SER A 213 0.63 -20.72 5.16
CA SER A 213 0.92 -22.15 5.20
C SER A 213 2.11 -22.52 6.10
N GLU A 214 3.13 -21.65 6.18
CA GLU A 214 4.39 -21.94 6.88
C GLU A 214 4.41 -21.44 8.33
N GLY A 215 3.40 -20.67 8.78
CA GLY A 215 3.22 -20.24 10.17
C GLY A 215 4.41 -19.48 10.78
N SER A 216 5.35 -19.02 9.96
CA SER A 216 6.66 -18.54 10.38
C SER A 216 7.05 -17.26 9.63
N VAL A 217 8.01 -16.54 10.23
CA VAL A 217 8.66 -15.38 9.63
C VAL A 217 9.26 -15.80 8.28
N PRO A 218 9.01 -15.06 7.18
CA PRO A 218 9.55 -15.41 5.88
C PRO A 218 11.07 -15.57 5.93
N GLY A 219 11.56 -16.70 5.42
CA GLY A 219 12.98 -16.88 5.14
C GLY A 219 13.49 -15.88 4.09
N LEU A 220 14.79 -15.93 3.79
CA LEU A 220 15.44 -14.99 2.86
C LEU A 220 14.72 -14.93 1.50
N ASP A 221 14.28 -16.06 0.96
CA ASP A 221 13.53 -16.14 -0.31
C ASP A 221 12.20 -15.38 -0.27
N GLY A 222 11.52 -15.42 0.88
CA GLY A 222 10.28 -14.67 1.12
C GLY A 222 10.52 -13.17 1.12
N LEU A 223 11.62 -12.73 1.74
CA LEU A 223 12.04 -11.32 1.72
C LEU A 223 12.45 -10.87 0.30
N LEU A 224 13.16 -11.70 -0.46
CA LEU A 224 13.52 -11.41 -1.85
C LEU A 224 12.28 -11.26 -2.75
N THR A 225 11.21 -12.03 -2.48
CA THR A 225 9.93 -11.90 -3.18
C THR A 225 9.28 -10.53 -2.93
N LEU A 226 9.41 -9.97 -1.73
CA LEU A 226 8.92 -8.63 -1.41
C LEU A 226 9.65 -7.53 -2.20
N PHE A 227 10.94 -7.69 -2.50
CA PHE A 227 11.67 -6.75 -3.35
C PHE A 227 11.16 -6.71 -4.80
N ARG A 228 10.46 -7.74 -5.27
CA ARG A 228 9.74 -7.73 -6.56
C ARG A 228 8.33 -7.15 -6.46
N ALA A 229 7.76 -7.17 -5.26
CA ALA A 229 6.41 -6.72 -4.99
C ALA A 229 6.29 -5.19 -4.91
N LEU A 230 7.36 -4.49 -4.57
CA LEU A 230 7.40 -3.03 -4.48
C LEU A 230 8.81 -2.53 -4.79
N ASP A 231 8.95 -1.26 -5.15
CA ASP A 231 10.22 -0.60 -5.46
C ASP A 231 10.74 0.25 -4.28
N GLY A 232 9.89 0.53 -3.30
CA GLY A 232 10.27 1.31 -2.14
C GLY A 232 9.12 1.74 -1.26
N VAL A 233 9.48 2.31 -0.12
CA VAL A 233 8.59 2.85 0.90
C VAL A 233 9.09 4.21 1.37
N GLU A 234 8.17 5.12 1.61
CA GLU A 234 8.41 6.43 2.20
C GLU A 234 7.46 6.65 3.37
N MET A 235 7.94 7.31 4.42
CA MET A 235 7.14 7.76 5.54
C MET A 235 7.62 9.14 6.00
N LYS A 236 6.69 10.00 6.39
CA LYS A 236 6.99 11.33 6.92
C LYS A 236 6.18 11.63 8.16
N GLY A 237 6.79 12.37 9.07
CA GLY A 237 6.14 12.95 10.23
C GLY A 237 5.50 11.92 11.17
N LEU A 238 6.15 10.76 11.38
CA LEU A 238 5.71 9.84 12.42
C LEU A 238 5.92 10.50 13.78
N THR A 239 4.89 10.50 14.62
CA THR A 239 4.95 10.86 16.03
C THR A 239 4.17 9.82 16.82
N ALA A 240 4.83 9.14 17.74
CA ALA A 240 4.21 8.13 18.61
C ALA A 240 4.50 8.45 20.09
N PRO A 241 3.51 8.34 20.99
CA PRO A 241 3.77 8.44 22.41
C PRO A 241 4.67 7.29 22.88
N VAL A 242 5.44 7.54 23.93
CA VAL A 242 6.25 6.53 24.61
C VAL A 242 5.71 6.38 26.01
N ALA A 243 5.49 5.13 26.45
CA ALA A 243 5.02 4.84 27.81
C ALA A 243 6.00 5.45 28.82
N ASP A 244 5.45 6.04 29.88
CA ASP A 244 6.20 6.65 30.98
C ASP A 244 7.16 7.80 30.56
N SER A 245 6.93 8.42 29.39
CA SER A 245 7.73 9.55 28.89
C SER A 245 6.85 10.69 28.38
N ASP A 246 7.18 11.91 28.77
CA ASP A 246 6.61 13.14 28.19
C ASP A 246 7.20 13.48 26.82
N VAL A 247 8.31 12.82 26.43
CA VAL A 247 8.96 12.96 25.13
C VAL A 247 8.46 11.86 24.20
N PRO A 248 7.78 12.20 23.09
CA PRO A 248 7.36 11.20 22.11
C PRO A 248 8.51 10.78 21.20
N PHE A 249 8.37 9.61 20.60
CA PHE A 249 9.20 9.16 19.50
C PHE A 249 8.76 9.86 18.21
N ARG A 250 9.71 10.30 17.38
CA ARG A 250 9.44 10.98 16.11
C ARG A 250 10.36 10.51 15.00
N ILE A 251 9.87 10.50 13.77
CA ILE A 251 10.67 10.39 12.55
C ILE A 251 10.19 11.47 11.58
N GLN A 252 11.08 12.36 11.14
CA GLN A 252 10.71 13.43 10.20
C GLN A 252 10.55 12.88 8.78
N ASP A 253 11.56 12.18 8.29
CA ASP A 253 11.52 11.51 6.99
C ASP A 253 12.18 10.14 7.08
N PHE A 254 11.55 9.15 6.47
CA PHE A 254 12.11 7.84 6.20
C PHE A 254 11.86 7.49 4.73
N SER A 255 12.89 7.01 4.05
CA SER A 255 12.77 6.44 2.71
C SER A 255 13.66 5.22 2.58
N LEU A 256 13.13 4.17 1.96
CA LEU A 256 13.88 3.00 1.56
C LEU A 256 13.45 2.65 0.13
N ASP A 257 14.36 2.76 -0.81
CA ASP A 257 14.14 2.50 -2.22
C ASP A 257 15.11 1.44 -2.70
N TRP A 258 14.68 0.60 -3.63
CA TRP A 258 15.55 -0.32 -4.34
C TRP A 258 15.15 -0.42 -5.81
N SER A 259 16.13 -0.69 -6.65
CA SER A 259 15.95 -0.76 -8.08
C SER A 259 17.11 -1.52 -8.70
N GLN A 260 16.98 -1.83 -9.99
CA GLN A 260 17.94 -2.63 -10.76
C GLN A 260 18.10 -4.04 -10.16
N PHE A 261 18.09 -5.06 -11.00
CA PHE A 261 18.07 -6.43 -10.49
C PHE A 261 18.99 -7.32 -11.32
N ILE A 262 19.67 -8.24 -10.63
CA ILE A 262 20.26 -9.44 -11.20
C ILE A 262 19.53 -10.61 -10.53
N GLY A 263 18.87 -11.47 -11.31
CA GLY A 263 17.98 -12.47 -10.73
C GLY A 263 16.93 -11.81 -9.85
N LEU A 264 16.80 -12.20 -8.58
CA LEU A 264 15.88 -11.60 -7.61
C LEU A 264 16.51 -10.53 -6.71
N VAL A 265 17.82 -10.30 -6.83
CA VAL A 265 18.59 -9.45 -5.91
C VAL A 265 18.64 -8.01 -6.45
N PRO A 266 18.20 -7.01 -5.66
CA PRO A 266 18.35 -5.61 -6.04
C PRO A 266 19.83 -5.21 -6.02
N THR A 267 20.29 -4.54 -7.08
CA THR A 267 21.67 -4.06 -7.19
C THR A 267 21.82 -2.59 -6.80
N ARG A 268 20.71 -1.87 -6.59
CA ARG A 268 20.72 -0.53 -6.03
C ARG A 268 19.74 -0.46 -4.87
N ILE A 269 20.23 -0.03 -3.70
CA ILE A 269 19.43 0.21 -2.49
C ILE A 269 19.80 1.60 -1.98
N ALA A 270 18.80 2.40 -1.62
CA ALA A 270 18.99 3.70 -0.99
C ALA A 270 18.08 3.82 0.23
N MET A 271 18.67 4.10 1.39
CA MET A 271 17.96 4.31 2.64
C MET A 271 18.31 5.70 3.19
N LYS A 272 17.29 6.40 3.70
CA LYS A 272 17.44 7.64 4.45
C LYS A 272 16.50 7.63 5.65
N ILE A 273 17.02 8.01 6.81
CA ILE A 273 16.28 8.35 8.02
C ILE A 273 16.73 9.75 8.42
N ASP A 274 15.79 10.67 8.59
CA ASP A 274 16.05 12.03 9.01
C ASP A 274 15.23 12.38 10.25
N GLY A 275 15.87 13.09 11.17
CA GLY A 275 15.23 13.57 12.40
C GLY A 275 14.56 12.48 13.25
N MET A 276 15.08 11.25 13.25
CA MET A 276 14.59 10.20 14.14
C MET A 276 14.96 10.58 15.57
N SER A 277 13.99 10.88 16.42
CA SER A 277 14.24 11.33 17.78
C SER A 277 13.34 10.64 18.78
N GLY A 278 13.81 10.54 20.01
CA GLY A 278 13.06 9.89 21.08
C GLY A 278 13.70 10.11 22.44
N PRO A 279 13.01 9.68 23.51
CA PRO A 279 13.57 9.73 24.86
C PRO A 279 14.85 8.89 24.93
N ILE A 280 15.81 9.37 25.73
CA ILE A 280 17.04 8.64 26.04
C ILE A 280 17.22 8.53 27.55
N SER A 281 17.94 7.49 27.94
CA SER A 281 18.25 7.11 29.32
C SER A 281 19.67 6.52 29.39
N GLU A 282 20.20 6.39 30.60
CA GLU A 282 21.49 5.75 30.81
C GLU A 282 21.49 4.25 30.43
N ALA A 283 20.30 3.63 30.30
CA ALA A 283 20.16 2.24 29.89
C ALA A 283 20.36 2.03 28.37
N ASP A 284 20.36 3.10 27.56
CA ASP A 284 20.38 3.00 26.10
C ASP A 284 21.80 2.80 25.51
N GLY A 285 22.81 2.65 26.36
CA GLY A 285 24.19 2.37 25.95
C GLY A 285 24.90 3.56 25.30
N VAL A 286 26.20 3.39 25.01
CA VAL A 286 27.02 4.46 24.43
C VAL A 286 26.68 4.63 22.94
N PRO A 287 26.54 5.89 22.43
CA PRO A 287 26.81 7.16 23.10
C PRO A 287 25.60 7.83 23.76
N LEU A 288 24.40 7.26 23.65
CA LEU A 288 23.17 7.85 24.21
C LEU A 288 23.23 7.99 25.74
N ALA A 289 23.83 7.02 26.42
CA ALA A 289 24.04 7.06 27.86
C ALA A 289 24.90 8.27 28.31
N TYR A 290 25.87 8.72 27.48
CA TYR A 290 26.65 9.91 27.79
C TYR A 290 25.85 11.20 27.61
N LEU A 291 24.97 11.24 26.61
CA LEU A 291 24.04 12.35 26.41
C LEU A 291 23.04 12.42 27.57
N ALA A 292 22.50 11.27 28.00
CA ALA A 292 21.60 11.17 29.13
C ALA A 292 22.27 11.62 30.44
N ALA A 293 23.50 11.16 30.70
CA ALA A 293 24.31 11.59 31.85
C ALA A 293 24.65 13.10 31.81
N ALA A 294 24.72 13.69 30.62
CA ALA A 294 24.88 15.14 30.43
C ALA A 294 23.56 15.94 30.63
N GLY A 295 22.46 15.26 30.98
CA GLY A 295 21.17 15.87 31.28
C GLY A 295 20.22 16.00 30.07
N LEU A 296 20.58 15.45 28.90
CA LEU A 296 19.69 15.40 27.75
C LEU A 296 18.62 14.34 27.96
N LYS A 297 17.35 14.71 27.72
CA LYS A 297 16.22 13.79 27.80
C LYS A 297 15.84 13.18 26.45
N GLN A 298 16.43 13.68 25.36
CA GLN A 298 16.13 13.30 23.98
C GLN A 298 17.43 13.27 23.17
N ALA A 299 17.52 12.36 22.21
CA ALA A 299 18.50 12.41 21.13
C ALA A 299 17.81 12.40 19.77
N SER A 300 18.50 12.92 18.75
CA SER A 300 18.10 12.81 17.34
C SER A 300 19.19 12.12 16.53
N ILE A 301 18.77 11.23 15.63
CA ILE A 301 19.61 10.40 14.79
C ILE A 301 19.21 10.62 13.34
N GLY A 302 20.20 10.80 12.47
CA GLY A 302 20.07 10.76 11.02
C GLY A 302 20.95 9.66 10.45
N LEU A 303 20.43 8.94 9.45
CA LEU A 303 21.13 7.86 8.77
C LEU A 303 20.90 7.98 7.26
N GLN A 304 21.94 7.79 6.47
CA GLN A 304 21.86 7.67 5.02
C GLN A 304 22.76 6.52 4.58
N LEU A 305 22.25 5.65 3.71
CA LEU A 305 23.00 4.54 3.16
C LEU A 305 22.60 4.30 1.71
N GLY A 306 23.54 4.43 0.79
CA GLY A 306 23.39 3.99 -0.60
C GLY A 306 24.28 2.78 -0.87
N ILE A 307 23.73 1.76 -1.52
CA ILE A 307 24.44 0.58 -2.02
C ILE A 307 24.18 0.52 -3.52
N THR A 308 25.23 0.39 -4.34
CA THR A 308 25.12 0.22 -5.79
C THR A 308 26.15 -0.79 -6.28
N TYR A 309 25.68 -1.84 -6.94
CA TYR A 309 26.51 -2.79 -7.67
C TYR A 309 26.41 -2.53 -9.17
N ASP A 310 27.58 -2.37 -9.81
CA ASP A 310 27.73 -2.27 -11.26
C ASP A 310 28.32 -3.58 -11.80
N PRO A 311 27.54 -4.37 -12.57
CA PRO A 311 28.02 -5.63 -13.12
C PRO A 311 29.09 -5.46 -14.20
N ALA A 312 29.03 -4.39 -14.99
CA ALA A 312 29.97 -4.15 -16.07
C ALA A 312 31.33 -3.72 -15.51
N ALA A 313 31.33 -2.91 -14.46
CA ALA A 313 32.54 -2.49 -13.75
C ALA A 313 32.99 -3.49 -12.66
N GLN A 314 32.20 -4.53 -12.37
CA GLN A 314 32.44 -5.49 -11.28
C GLN A 314 32.73 -4.78 -9.95
N SER A 315 31.93 -3.76 -9.64
CA SER A 315 32.19 -2.89 -8.49
C SER A 315 30.96 -2.72 -7.61
N LEU A 316 31.14 -2.81 -6.30
CA LEU A 316 30.14 -2.49 -5.28
C LEU A 316 30.55 -1.21 -4.58
N ARG A 317 29.68 -0.21 -4.58
CA ARG A 317 29.87 1.04 -3.87
C ARG A 317 28.85 1.19 -2.76
N LEU A 318 29.33 1.54 -1.57
CA LEU A 318 28.52 1.98 -0.45
C LEU A 318 28.69 3.49 -0.32
N ALA A 319 27.84 4.24 -1.01
CA ALA A 319 27.81 5.69 -0.98
C ALA A 319 26.43 6.24 -1.40
N PRO A 320 25.96 7.32 -0.78
CA PRO A 320 26.52 7.93 0.42
C PRO A 320 26.24 7.05 1.65
N GLY A 321 27.22 6.86 2.52
CA GLY A 321 27.03 6.37 3.89
C GLY A 321 27.22 7.54 4.85
N ALA A 322 26.21 7.88 5.66
CA ALA A 322 26.34 8.93 6.65
C ALA A 322 25.50 8.59 7.89
N MET A 323 26.05 8.85 9.08
CA MET A 323 25.34 8.72 10.35
C MET A 323 25.61 9.95 11.19
N ARG A 324 24.57 10.51 11.79
CA ARG A 324 24.66 11.67 12.67
C ARG A 324 23.85 11.40 13.93
N VAL A 325 24.45 11.66 15.07
CA VAL A 325 23.74 11.78 16.35
C VAL A 325 23.92 13.23 16.79
N GLU A 326 22.81 13.97 16.86
CA GLU A 326 22.84 15.39 17.23
C GLU A 326 23.54 15.57 18.58
N GLN A 327 24.42 16.57 18.65
CA GLN A 327 25.21 16.91 19.85
C GLN A 327 26.20 15.82 20.32
N ALA A 328 26.37 14.72 19.60
CA ALA A 328 27.37 13.69 19.90
C ALA A 328 28.44 13.58 18.81
N PHE A 329 28.06 13.15 17.60
CA PHE A 329 29.02 12.92 16.52
C PHE A 329 28.34 12.88 15.14
N ALA A 330 29.16 13.03 14.10
CA ALA A 330 28.79 12.75 12.72
C ALA A 330 29.91 11.90 12.08
N ALA A 331 29.53 10.95 11.24
CA ALA A 331 30.44 10.09 10.50
C ALA A 331 29.95 9.95 9.06
N ASP A 332 30.85 10.12 8.11
CA ASP A 332 30.62 9.93 6.69
C ASP A 332 31.49 8.77 6.18
N LEU A 333 30.95 7.98 5.26
CA LEU A 333 31.52 6.77 4.72
C LEU A 333 31.28 6.72 3.20
N ASP A 334 32.36 6.55 2.45
CA ASP A 334 32.34 6.21 1.02
C ASP A 334 33.28 5.01 0.83
N LEU A 335 32.70 3.84 0.57
CA LEU A 335 33.46 2.61 0.33
C LEU A 335 33.20 2.13 -1.09
N SER A 336 34.25 1.67 -1.75
CA SER A 336 34.16 1.01 -3.05
C SER A 336 34.99 -0.26 -3.03
N LEU A 337 34.37 -1.37 -3.44
CA LEU A 337 35.00 -2.65 -3.68
C LEU A 337 35.01 -2.90 -5.19
N THR A 338 36.16 -3.26 -5.74
CA THR A 338 36.35 -3.60 -7.16
C THR A 338 36.65 -5.08 -7.33
N GLU A 339 36.54 -5.59 -8.56
CA GLU A 339 36.76 -7.02 -8.90
C GLU A 339 35.75 -7.99 -8.27
N LEU A 340 34.53 -7.51 -7.99
CA LEU A 340 33.42 -8.33 -7.51
C LEU A 340 32.71 -9.03 -8.67
N ARG A 341 32.90 -10.35 -8.76
CA ARG A 341 32.20 -11.20 -9.73
C ARG A 341 30.69 -11.19 -9.50
N SER A 342 29.91 -11.24 -10.58
CA SER A 342 28.44 -11.22 -10.56
C SER A 342 27.83 -12.37 -9.76
N GLY A 343 28.53 -13.50 -9.63
CA GLY A 343 28.12 -14.65 -8.84
C GLY A 343 27.81 -14.36 -7.37
N ALA A 344 28.28 -13.23 -6.81
CA ALA A 344 27.89 -12.79 -5.47
C ALA A 344 26.44 -12.25 -5.39
N PHE A 345 25.81 -11.97 -6.53
CA PHE A 345 24.46 -11.44 -6.68
C PHE A 345 23.56 -12.36 -7.53
N GLU A 346 24.08 -13.51 -7.95
CA GLU A 346 23.30 -14.58 -8.56
C GLU A 346 22.58 -15.36 -7.42
N ASP A 347 21.40 -15.92 -7.72
CA ASP A 347 20.56 -16.63 -6.74
C ASP A 347 21.42 -17.60 -5.90
N PRO A 348 21.27 -17.68 -4.57
CA PRO A 348 22.00 -18.65 -3.74
C PRO A 348 21.56 -20.12 -3.95
N ILE A 349 20.95 -20.43 -5.10
CA ILE A 349 20.40 -21.74 -5.48
C ILE A 349 21.13 -22.27 -6.71
#